data_AF-A0A4Q3RL63-F1
#
_entry.id   AF-A0A4Q3RL63-F1
#
_cell.length_a   1.000
_cell.length_b   1.000
_cell.length_c   1.000
_cell.angle_alpha   90.00
_cell.angle_beta   90.00
_cell.angle_gamma   90.00
#
_symmetry.space_group_name_H-M   'P 1'
#
loop_
_entity.id
_entity.type
_entity.pdbx_description
1 polymer ?
#
loop_
_entity_poly.entity_id
_entity_poly.type
_entity_poly.pdbx_seq_one_letter_code
_entity_poly.pdbx_strand_id
1 'polypeptide(L)'
;MHNLLNALFDLRHYKKFAVALKQFEEFSKSVVAHSNDNNHIQTFVYLNTARINHHFMVGTFREGLKLVPQIEEKLEEYALYLDRHRVLVFYYKIASLYFGSGDYETCIDYVQKIINWKVDLRNDLQCYARLLHLMAHYELGNYELIEYLARSVYRFMSKMETLTVVEEEMFRFIRNRFNTASKGLQKEFTDLLNRIKGLEKNRFETRAFAYLDVISWLESKVYHKPMDKIVQEKYLQSKRRA
;
A
#
# COMPACT_ATOMS: atom_id res chain seq x y z
N MET A 1 16.09 -9.94 10.94
CA MET A 1 16.13 -8.69 10.13
C MET A 1 14.75 -8.26 9.66
N HIS A 2 13.95 -9.14 9.02
CA HIS A 2 12.60 -8.82 8.54
C HIS A 2 11.70 -8.13 9.59
N ASN A 3 11.54 -8.72 10.79
CA ASN A 3 10.68 -8.16 11.83
C ASN A 3 11.14 -6.76 12.30
N LEU A 4 12.45 -6.54 12.37
CA LEU A 4 13.02 -5.23 12.71
C LEU A 4 12.67 -4.20 11.63
N LEU A 5 12.82 -4.56 10.35
CA LEU A 5 12.47 -3.68 9.24
C LEU A 5 10.99 -3.33 9.23
N ASN A 6 10.08 -4.29 9.43
CA ASN A 6 8.65 -4.00 9.53
C ASN A 6 8.33 -3.06 10.69
N ALA A 7 8.86 -3.33 11.89
CA ALA A 7 8.63 -2.45 13.03
C ALA A 7 9.16 -1.02 12.78
N LEU A 8 10.33 -0.89 12.14
CA LEU A 8 10.90 0.41 11.80
C LEU A 8 10.10 1.13 10.69
N PHE A 9 9.49 0.37 9.78
CA PHE A 9 8.56 0.88 8.77
C PHE A 9 7.30 1.45 9.42
N ASP A 10 6.64 0.65 10.26
CA ASP A 10 5.41 1.04 10.96
C ASP A 10 5.63 2.26 11.86
N LEU A 11 6.78 2.34 12.52
CA LEU A 11 7.17 3.47 13.37
C LEU A 11 7.72 4.68 12.59
N ARG A 12 7.81 4.58 11.26
CA ARG A 12 8.42 5.60 10.37
C ARG A 12 9.79 6.06 10.87
N HIS A 13 10.63 5.12 11.31
CA HIS A 13 11.97 5.42 11.85
C HIS A 13 13.04 5.35 10.74
N TYR A 14 13.04 6.36 9.87
CA TYR A 14 13.81 6.39 8.62
C TYR A 14 15.29 6.02 8.73
N LYS A 15 16.04 6.64 9.64
CA LYS A 15 17.49 6.38 9.78
C LYS A 15 17.80 4.93 10.12
N LYS A 16 17.15 4.40 11.17
CA LYS A 16 17.35 3.01 11.59
C LYS A 16 16.88 2.04 10.53
N PHE A 17 15.79 2.35 9.81
CA PHE A 17 15.32 1.54 8.70
C PHE A 17 16.39 1.43 7.61
N ALA A 18 16.98 2.56 7.18
CA ALA A 18 18.02 2.58 6.16
C ALA A 18 19.26 1.77 6.58
N VAL A 19 19.70 1.88 7.83
CA VAL A 19 20.81 1.08 8.37
C VAL A 19 20.47 -0.41 8.36
N ALA A 20 19.30 -0.80 8.86
CA ALA A 20 18.87 -2.20 8.88
C ALA A 20 18.69 -2.77 7.46
N LEU A 21 18.24 -1.95 6.51
CA LEU A 21 18.09 -2.36 5.11
C LEU A 21 19.47 -2.65 4.51
N LYS A 22 20.45 -1.75 4.69
CA LYS A 22 21.81 -1.96 4.21
C LYS A 22 22.44 -3.23 4.80
N GLN A 23 22.26 -3.47 6.11
CA GLN A 23 22.72 -4.71 6.74
C GLN A 23 22.06 -5.95 6.13
N PHE A 24 20.79 -5.86 5.74
CA PHE A 24 20.11 -6.98 5.10
C PHE A 24 20.59 -7.20 3.65
N GLU A 25 20.91 -6.14 2.92
CA GLU A 25 21.54 -6.22 1.59
C GLU A 25 22.96 -6.80 1.63
N GLU A 26 23.70 -6.57 2.71
CA GLU A 26 24.99 -7.21 2.95
C GLU A 26 24.79 -8.70 3.29
N PHE A 27 23.86 -9.02 4.20
CA PHE A 27 23.52 -10.40 4.53
C PHE A 27 23.04 -11.20 3.31
N SER A 28 22.28 -10.59 2.40
CA SER A 28 21.77 -11.28 1.21
C SER A 28 22.85 -11.77 0.26
N LYS A 29 24.10 -11.30 0.42
CA LYS A 29 25.27 -11.74 -0.36
C LYS A 29 26.08 -12.83 0.35
N SER A 30 25.71 -13.19 1.58
CA SER A 30 26.42 -14.18 2.39
C SER A 30 26.16 -15.61 1.93
N VAL A 31 27.10 -16.52 2.22
CA VAL A 31 26.94 -17.95 1.95
C VAL A 31 25.68 -18.52 2.61
N VAL A 32 25.32 -18.03 3.80
CA VAL A 32 24.12 -18.48 4.54
C VAL A 32 22.83 -18.11 3.80
N ALA A 33 22.77 -16.92 3.17
CA ALA A 33 21.61 -16.51 2.39
C ALA A 33 21.40 -17.36 1.12
N HIS A 34 22.48 -17.96 0.61
CA HIS A 34 22.48 -18.82 -0.57
C HIS A 34 22.66 -20.32 -0.24
N SER A 35 22.59 -20.71 1.04
CA SER A 35 22.94 -22.08 1.45
C SER A 35 21.92 -23.13 1.01
N ASN A 36 20.68 -22.72 0.71
CA ASN A 36 19.63 -23.56 0.14
C ASN A 36 18.52 -22.68 -0.49
N ASP A 37 17.66 -23.30 -1.30
CA ASP A 37 16.59 -22.61 -2.02
C ASP A 37 15.63 -21.88 -1.08
N ASN A 38 15.28 -22.47 0.06
CA ASN A 38 14.39 -21.82 1.02
C ASN A 38 15.01 -20.53 1.56
N ASN A 39 16.26 -20.55 2.00
CA ASN A 39 16.96 -19.35 2.48
C ASN A 39 17.06 -18.29 1.38
N HIS A 40 17.33 -18.71 0.15
CA HIS A 40 17.44 -17.82 -0.99
C HIS A 40 16.10 -17.12 -1.29
N ILE A 41 15.01 -17.89 -1.38
CA ILE A 41 13.65 -17.38 -1.64
C ILE A 41 13.16 -16.50 -0.49
N GLN A 42 13.36 -16.90 0.77
CA GLN A 42 12.97 -16.07 1.93
C GLN A 42 13.75 -14.75 1.95
N THR A 43 15.05 -14.78 1.64
CA THR A 43 15.87 -13.58 1.52
C THR A 43 15.34 -12.67 0.43
N PHE A 44 15.03 -13.21 -0.76
CA PHE A 44 14.42 -12.46 -1.86
C PHE A 44 13.10 -11.79 -1.43
N VAL A 45 12.18 -12.54 -0.82
CA VAL A 45 10.86 -12.05 -0.42
C VAL A 45 10.99 -10.90 0.58
N TYR A 46 11.76 -11.12 1.64
CA TYR A 46 11.86 -10.15 2.73
C TYR A 46 12.69 -8.93 2.32
N LEU A 47 13.75 -9.10 1.53
CA LEU A 47 14.58 -7.98 1.10
C LEU A 47 13.81 -7.06 0.15
N ASN A 48 13.13 -7.61 -0.86
CA ASN A 48 12.38 -6.79 -1.81
C ASN A 48 11.15 -6.14 -1.16
N THR A 49 10.50 -6.82 -0.21
CA THR A 49 9.49 -6.20 0.66
C THR A 49 10.06 -4.96 1.37
N ALA A 50 11.26 -5.07 1.95
CA ALA A 50 11.89 -3.97 2.66
C ALA A 50 12.34 -2.83 1.73
N ARG A 51 12.85 -3.16 0.53
CA ARG A 51 13.20 -2.16 -0.50
C ARG A 51 11.98 -1.36 -0.95
N ILE A 52 10.86 -2.02 -1.24
CA ILE A 52 9.63 -1.32 -1.59
C ILE A 52 9.14 -0.45 -0.42
N ASN A 53 9.14 -0.98 0.80
CA ASN A 53 8.79 -0.22 2.00
C ASN A 53 9.68 1.02 2.19
N HIS A 54 10.96 0.95 1.83
CA HIS A 54 11.84 2.12 1.84
C HIS A 54 11.29 3.22 0.92
N HIS A 55 10.94 2.89 -0.31
CA HIS A 55 10.39 3.85 -1.27
C HIS A 55 9.06 4.43 -0.80
N PHE A 56 8.20 3.64 -0.15
CA PHE A 56 6.98 4.14 0.50
C PHE A 56 7.27 5.10 1.66
N MET A 57 8.35 4.90 2.40
CA MET A 57 8.72 5.79 3.50
C MET A 57 9.20 7.14 3.00
N VAL A 58 10.04 7.16 1.96
CA VAL A 58 10.68 8.40 1.49
C VAL A 58 9.96 9.07 0.32
N GLY A 59 8.90 8.46 -0.20
CA GLY A 59 8.06 9.01 -1.27
C GLY A 59 8.71 8.93 -2.66
N THR A 60 9.62 7.98 -2.88
CA THR A 60 10.32 7.77 -4.16
C THR A 60 9.65 6.63 -4.93
N PHE A 61 8.34 6.77 -5.20
CA PHE A 61 7.54 5.71 -5.79
C PHE A 61 8.04 5.32 -7.20
N ARG A 62 8.38 6.31 -8.03
CA ARG A 62 8.89 6.11 -9.39
C ARG A 62 10.22 5.36 -9.41
N GLU A 63 11.11 5.66 -8.48
CA GLU A 63 12.38 4.94 -8.33
C GLU A 63 12.15 3.49 -7.91
N GLY A 64 11.16 3.25 -7.04
CA GLY A 64 10.76 1.91 -6.63
C GLY A 64 10.24 1.05 -7.78
N LEU A 65 9.65 1.65 -8.82
CA LEU A 65 9.19 0.91 -10.01
C LEU A 65 10.34 0.22 -10.76
N LYS A 66 11.59 0.69 -10.62
CA LYS A 66 12.76 0.02 -11.23
C LYS A 66 13.01 -1.38 -10.67
N LEU A 67 12.46 -1.70 -9.50
CA LEU A 67 12.53 -3.02 -8.89
C LEU A 67 11.54 -4.01 -9.51
N VAL A 68 10.47 -3.52 -10.15
CA VAL A 68 9.32 -4.34 -10.56
C VAL A 68 9.72 -5.44 -11.56
N PRO A 69 10.45 -5.17 -12.66
CA PRO A 69 10.76 -6.21 -13.64
C PRO A 69 11.52 -7.40 -13.04
N GLN A 70 12.52 -7.13 -12.21
CA GLN A 70 13.29 -8.18 -11.54
C GLN A 70 12.45 -8.94 -10.51
N ILE A 71 11.55 -8.25 -9.80
CA ILE A 71 10.65 -8.91 -8.85
C ILE A 71 9.70 -9.85 -9.59
N GLU A 72 9.10 -9.42 -10.70
CA GLU A 72 8.19 -10.25 -11.48
C GLU A 72 8.88 -11.50 -12.05
N GLU A 73 10.06 -11.34 -12.65
CA GLU A 73 10.88 -12.46 -13.14
C GLU A 73 11.13 -13.49 -12.03
N LYS A 74 11.52 -13.04 -10.83
CA LYS A 74 11.78 -13.92 -9.69
C LYS A 74 10.52 -14.52 -9.08
N LEU A 75 9.38 -13.83 -9.13
CA LEU A 75 8.09 -14.40 -8.70
C LEU A 75 7.66 -15.55 -9.62
N GLU A 76 7.93 -15.46 -10.92
CA GLU A 76 7.70 -16.54 -11.88
C GLU A 76 8.68 -17.69 -11.66
N GLU A 77 9.98 -17.41 -11.52
CA GLU A 77 11.02 -18.41 -11.24
C GLU A 77 10.70 -19.20 -9.96
N TYR A 78 10.24 -18.53 -8.91
CA TYR A 78 9.93 -19.15 -7.62
C TYR A 78 8.49 -19.63 -7.47
N ALA A 79 7.67 -19.59 -8.53
CA ALA A 79 6.23 -19.85 -8.44
C ALA A 79 5.87 -21.22 -7.82
N LEU A 80 6.71 -22.25 -8.00
CA LEU A 80 6.50 -23.59 -7.44
C LEU A 80 6.82 -23.67 -5.94
N TYR A 81 7.67 -22.78 -5.44
CA TYR A 81 8.18 -22.81 -4.06
C TYR A 81 7.59 -21.70 -3.19
N LEU A 82 7.04 -20.66 -3.82
CA LEU A 82 6.50 -19.49 -3.15
C LEU A 82 5.00 -19.68 -2.90
N ASP A 83 4.61 -19.51 -1.64
CA ASP A 83 3.19 -19.47 -1.32
C ASP A 83 2.48 -18.31 -2.05
N ARG A 84 1.29 -18.60 -2.57
CA ARG A 84 0.52 -17.67 -3.41
C ARG A 84 0.16 -16.39 -2.68
N HIS A 85 -0.05 -16.42 -1.36
CA HIS A 85 -0.35 -15.20 -0.61
C HIS A 85 0.80 -14.20 -0.72
N ARG A 86 2.06 -14.67 -0.74
CA ARG A 86 3.24 -13.80 -0.88
C ARG A 86 3.28 -13.11 -2.24
N VAL A 87 2.93 -13.82 -3.31
CA VAL A 87 2.79 -13.25 -4.66
C VAL A 87 1.75 -12.13 -4.65
N LEU A 88 0.59 -12.37 -4.05
CA LEU A 88 -0.49 -11.39 -3.97
C LEU A 88 -0.11 -10.15 -3.13
N VAL A 89 0.67 -10.34 -2.07
CA VAL A 89 1.25 -9.22 -1.29
C VAL A 89 2.21 -8.40 -2.15
N PHE A 90 3.03 -9.04 -2.99
CA PHE A 90 3.88 -8.31 -3.94
C PHE A 90 3.05 -7.54 -4.96
N TYR A 91 2.03 -8.14 -5.58
CA TYR A 91 1.15 -7.41 -6.49
C TYR A 91 0.49 -6.20 -5.82
N TYR A 92 0.09 -6.31 -4.56
CA TYR A 92 -0.47 -5.17 -3.84
C TYR A 92 0.57 -4.06 -3.62
N LYS A 93 1.80 -4.42 -3.28
CA LYS A 93 2.89 -3.46 -3.11
C LYS A 93 3.28 -2.81 -4.43
N ILE A 94 3.30 -3.56 -5.52
CA ILE A 94 3.56 -3.03 -6.86
C ILE A 94 2.43 -2.09 -7.29
N ALA A 95 1.16 -2.48 -7.12
CA ALA A 95 0.01 -1.59 -7.33
C ALA A 95 0.14 -0.29 -6.53
N SER A 96 0.55 -0.39 -5.27
CA SER A 96 0.75 0.77 -4.39
C SER A 96 1.90 1.68 -4.85
N LEU A 97 2.96 1.13 -5.48
CA LEU A 97 4.01 1.93 -6.12
C LEU A 97 3.45 2.70 -7.32
N TYR A 98 2.70 2.03 -8.20
CA TYR A 98 2.07 2.66 -9.36
C TYR A 98 1.09 3.76 -8.92
N PHE A 99 0.22 3.48 -7.94
CA PHE A 99 -0.69 4.46 -7.35
C PHE A 99 0.05 5.71 -6.82
N GLY A 100 1.06 5.51 -5.98
CA GLY A 100 1.83 6.63 -5.41
C GLY A 100 2.65 7.41 -6.45
N SER A 101 2.94 6.82 -7.61
CA SER A 101 3.64 7.45 -8.74
C SER A 101 2.72 8.24 -9.68
N GLY A 102 1.39 8.05 -9.55
CA GLY A 102 0.35 8.64 -10.38
C GLY A 102 -0.06 7.80 -11.61
N ASP A 103 0.48 6.59 -11.77
CA ASP A 103 0.09 5.66 -12.83
C ASP A 103 -1.06 4.77 -12.33
N TYR A 104 -2.28 5.29 -12.46
CA TYR A 104 -3.46 4.64 -11.90
C TYR A 104 -4.00 3.50 -12.77
N GLU A 105 -3.73 3.52 -14.08
CA GLU A 105 -4.11 2.44 -15.00
C GLU A 105 -3.33 1.16 -14.66
N THR A 106 -2.00 1.26 -14.58
CA THR A 106 -1.18 0.09 -14.22
C THR A 106 -1.45 -0.36 -12.78
N CYS A 107 -1.75 0.57 -11.87
CA CYS A 107 -2.24 0.23 -10.52
C CYS A 107 -3.47 -0.69 -10.59
N ILE A 108 -4.45 -0.35 -11.43
CA ILE A 108 -5.69 -1.14 -11.63
C ILE A 108 -5.35 -2.55 -12.10
N ASP A 109 -4.44 -2.70 -13.06
CA ASP A 109 -4.03 -4.02 -13.58
C ASP A 109 -3.50 -4.93 -12.46
N TYR A 110 -2.63 -4.41 -11.58
CA TYR A 110 -2.09 -5.20 -10.46
C TYR A 110 -3.12 -5.51 -9.37
N VAL A 111 -4.01 -4.58 -9.01
CA VAL A 111 -5.06 -4.90 -8.01
C VAL A 111 -6.06 -5.90 -8.56
N GLN A 112 -6.33 -5.90 -9.88
CA GLN A 112 -7.20 -6.89 -10.50
C GLN A 112 -6.61 -8.31 -10.44
N LYS A 113 -5.27 -8.46 -10.54
CA LYS A 113 -4.59 -9.76 -10.28
C LYS A 113 -4.93 -10.33 -8.89
N ILE A 114 -5.23 -9.47 -7.92
CA ILE A 114 -5.64 -9.87 -6.56
C ILE A 114 -7.15 -10.09 -6.48
N ILE A 115 -7.94 -9.13 -6.96
CA ILE A 115 -9.41 -9.12 -6.84
C ILE A 115 -10.04 -10.32 -7.54
N ASN A 116 -9.50 -10.71 -8.70
CA ASN A 116 -10.02 -11.81 -9.52
C ASN A 116 -9.58 -13.20 -9.02
N TRP A 117 -8.82 -13.25 -7.93
CA TRP A 117 -8.37 -14.52 -7.35
C TRP A 117 -9.52 -15.26 -6.64
N LYS A 118 -9.74 -16.54 -7.00
CA LYS A 118 -10.93 -17.33 -6.64
C LYS A 118 -10.82 -18.17 -5.34
N VAL A 119 -9.92 -17.86 -4.41
CA VAL A 119 -9.72 -18.69 -3.19
C VAL A 119 -9.68 -17.82 -1.94
N ASP A 120 -10.00 -18.45 -0.80
CA ASP A 120 -10.04 -17.99 0.60
C ASP A 120 -8.76 -17.22 1.01
N LEU A 121 -8.60 -16.02 0.46
CA LEU A 121 -7.53 -15.10 0.79
C LEU A 121 -7.86 -14.46 2.13
N ARG A 122 -6.82 -14.08 2.89
CA ARG A 122 -7.02 -13.18 4.04
C ARG A 122 -7.87 -11.99 3.60
N ASN A 123 -9.04 -11.85 4.23
CA ASN A 123 -10.07 -10.87 3.85
C ASN A 123 -9.50 -9.45 3.74
N ASP A 124 -8.51 -9.11 4.56
CA ASP A 124 -7.87 -7.80 4.59
C ASP A 124 -7.18 -7.42 3.27
N LEU A 125 -6.36 -8.30 2.67
CA LEU A 125 -5.64 -7.95 1.43
C LEU A 125 -6.61 -7.71 0.27
N GLN A 126 -7.65 -8.55 0.17
CA GLN A 126 -8.74 -8.40 -0.80
C GLN A 126 -9.52 -7.10 -0.59
N CYS A 127 -9.74 -6.71 0.66
CA CYS A 127 -10.39 -5.46 1.04
C CYS A 127 -9.57 -4.25 0.57
N TYR A 128 -8.30 -4.17 0.96
CA TYR A 128 -7.45 -3.03 0.59
C TYR A 128 -7.16 -2.97 -0.91
N ALA A 129 -7.08 -4.11 -1.62
CA ALA A 129 -6.97 -4.13 -3.07
C ALA A 129 -8.23 -3.52 -3.74
N ARG A 130 -9.42 -3.86 -3.25
CA ARG A 130 -10.69 -3.26 -3.73
C ARG A 130 -10.81 -1.78 -3.39
N LEU A 131 -10.35 -1.37 -2.21
CA LEU A 131 -10.30 0.04 -1.83
C LEU A 131 -9.36 0.83 -2.73
N LEU A 132 -8.15 0.32 -2.95
CA LEU A 132 -7.16 0.93 -3.85
C LEU A 132 -7.67 0.98 -5.30
N HIS A 133 -8.40 -0.04 -5.74
CA HIS A 133 -9.08 -0.07 -7.05
C HIS A 133 -10.10 1.08 -7.21
N LEU A 134 -10.95 1.30 -6.19
CA LEU A 134 -11.90 2.43 -6.20
C LEU A 134 -11.18 3.79 -6.21
N MET A 135 -10.12 3.91 -5.41
CA MET A 135 -9.29 5.13 -5.38
C MET A 135 -8.63 5.39 -6.74
N ALA A 136 -8.05 4.38 -7.38
CA ALA A 136 -7.42 4.54 -8.69
C ALA A 136 -8.42 4.98 -9.77
N HIS A 137 -9.63 4.43 -9.78
CA HIS A 137 -10.68 4.89 -10.68
C HIS A 137 -11.15 6.32 -10.41
N TYR A 138 -11.16 6.75 -9.15
CA TYR A 138 -11.45 8.13 -8.79
C TYR A 138 -10.41 9.09 -9.36
N GLU A 139 -9.14 8.74 -9.24
CA GLU A 139 -8.04 9.53 -9.79
C GLU A 139 -8.12 9.68 -11.32
N LEU A 140 -8.63 8.65 -12.00
CA LEU A 140 -8.88 8.68 -13.45
C LEU A 140 -10.17 9.43 -13.83
N GLY A 141 -11.00 9.84 -12.85
CA GLY A 141 -12.28 10.49 -13.12
C GLY A 141 -13.39 9.54 -13.56
N ASN A 142 -13.24 8.22 -13.35
CA ASN A 142 -14.22 7.20 -13.76
C ASN A 142 -15.41 7.11 -12.78
N TYR A 143 -16.06 8.24 -12.48
CA TYR A 143 -17.06 8.35 -11.41
C TYR A 143 -18.28 7.44 -11.60
N GLU A 144 -18.74 7.26 -12.84
CA GLU A 144 -19.87 6.37 -13.14
C GLU A 144 -19.56 4.91 -12.81
N LEU A 145 -18.34 4.45 -13.14
CA LEU A 145 -17.89 3.10 -12.85
C LEU A 145 -17.74 2.87 -11.34
N ILE A 146 -17.28 3.89 -10.62
CA ILE A 146 -17.11 3.83 -9.16
C ILE A 146 -18.45 3.56 -8.47
N GLU A 147 -19.56 4.14 -8.93
CA GLU A 147 -20.88 3.86 -8.34
C GLU A 147 -21.19 2.37 -8.37
N TYR A 148 -20.94 1.72 -9.50
CA TYR A 148 -21.17 0.29 -9.67
C TYR A 148 -20.20 -0.53 -8.80
N LEU A 149 -18.90 -0.22 -8.87
CA LEU A 149 -17.86 -0.94 -8.15
C LEU A 149 -18.04 -0.82 -6.62
N ALA A 150 -18.42 0.35 -6.12
CA ALA A 150 -18.61 0.60 -4.70
C ALA A 150 -19.65 -0.34 -4.07
N ARG A 151 -20.71 -0.69 -4.81
CA ARG A 151 -21.72 -1.66 -4.35
C ARG A 151 -21.12 -3.06 -4.17
N SER A 152 -20.25 -3.48 -5.09
CA SER A 152 -19.56 -4.77 -5.02
C SER A 152 -18.58 -4.82 -3.85
N VAL A 153 -17.77 -3.76 -3.69
CA VAL A 153 -16.84 -3.63 -2.56
C VAL A 153 -17.58 -3.65 -1.22
N TYR A 154 -18.65 -2.87 -1.09
CA TYR A 154 -19.47 -2.85 0.13
C TYR A 154 -20.02 -4.24 0.50
N ARG A 155 -20.54 -4.98 -0.49
CA ARG A 155 -21.05 -6.35 -0.28
C ARG A 155 -19.94 -7.33 0.13
N PHE A 156 -18.74 -7.17 -0.41
CA PHE A 156 -17.60 -7.96 0.02
C PHE A 156 -17.27 -7.68 1.49
N MET A 157 -17.27 -6.40 1.86
CA MET A 157 -16.87 -5.95 3.18
C MET A 157 -17.89 -6.18 4.28
N SER A 158 -19.17 -6.15 3.96
CA SER A 158 -20.22 -6.53 4.92
C SER A 158 -20.12 -8.00 5.36
N LYS A 159 -19.32 -8.82 4.68
CA LYS A 159 -19.01 -10.20 5.06
C LYS A 159 -17.74 -10.31 5.92
N MET A 160 -17.01 -9.22 6.11
CA MET A 160 -15.83 -9.21 6.97
C MET A 160 -16.25 -9.07 8.43
N GLU A 161 -15.75 -9.97 9.27
CA GLU A 161 -16.12 -10.02 10.70
C GLU A 161 -15.59 -8.83 11.51
N THR A 162 -14.54 -8.14 11.03
CA THR A 162 -13.90 -7.02 11.74
C THR A 162 -13.48 -5.91 10.78
N LEU A 163 -14.28 -4.86 10.69
CA LEU A 163 -13.89 -3.59 10.07
C LEU A 163 -13.37 -2.62 11.14
N THR A 164 -12.33 -1.89 10.80
CA THR A 164 -11.80 -0.76 11.57
C THR A 164 -12.61 0.50 11.28
N VAL A 165 -12.54 1.49 12.17
CA VAL A 165 -13.25 2.76 11.97
C VAL A 165 -12.71 3.50 10.74
N VAL A 166 -11.39 3.44 10.50
CA VAL A 166 -10.77 4.02 9.30
C VAL A 166 -11.33 3.39 8.03
N GLU A 167 -11.45 2.06 7.99
CA GLU A 167 -12.09 1.34 6.89
C GLU A 167 -13.52 1.86 6.68
N GLU A 168 -14.37 1.82 7.71
CA GLU A 168 -15.77 2.28 7.62
C GLU A 168 -15.92 3.71 7.11
N GLU A 169 -15.10 4.64 7.62
CA GLU A 169 -15.11 6.04 7.19
C GLU A 169 -14.73 6.17 5.70
N MET A 170 -13.73 5.42 5.24
CA MET A 170 -13.33 5.41 3.84
C MET A 170 -14.43 4.87 2.94
N PHE A 171 -15.10 3.79 3.32
CA PHE A 171 -16.20 3.25 2.51
C PHE A 171 -17.42 4.16 2.50
N ARG A 172 -17.75 4.75 3.64
CA ARG A 172 -18.85 5.73 3.72
C ARG A 172 -18.56 6.93 2.81
N PHE A 173 -17.31 7.41 2.80
CA PHE A 173 -16.89 8.50 1.94
C PHE A 173 -16.98 8.11 0.45
N ILE A 174 -16.45 6.95 0.08
CA ILE A 174 -16.50 6.47 -1.31
C ILE A 174 -17.93 6.31 -1.80
N ARG A 175 -18.78 5.64 -1.02
CA ARG A 175 -20.17 5.40 -1.38
C ARG A 175 -20.96 6.69 -1.60
N ASN A 176 -20.77 7.68 -0.72
CA ASN A 176 -21.67 8.83 -0.69
C ASN A 176 -21.20 9.98 -1.59
N ARG A 177 -19.88 10.09 -1.82
CA ARG A 177 -19.27 11.34 -2.30
C ARG A 177 -18.46 11.21 -3.59
N PHE A 178 -18.03 10.01 -3.97
CA PHE A 178 -17.27 9.83 -5.22
C PHE A 178 -18.13 10.05 -6.48
N ASN A 179 -19.45 9.99 -6.37
CA ASN A 179 -20.36 10.17 -7.52
C ASN A 179 -20.59 11.64 -7.89
N THR A 180 -20.03 12.59 -7.14
CA THR A 180 -20.30 14.02 -7.36
C THR A 180 -19.02 14.82 -7.39
N ALA A 181 -18.62 15.29 -8.59
CA ALA A 181 -17.70 16.41 -8.77
C ALA A 181 -18.35 17.74 -8.35
N SER A 182 -18.91 17.77 -7.13
CA SER A 182 -19.77 18.88 -6.66
C SER A 182 -18.97 19.93 -5.91
N LYS A 183 -19.50 21.17 -5.96
CA LYS A 183 -19.09 22.27 -5.09
C LYS A 183 -19.15 21.80 -3.64
N GLY A 184 -17.99 21.72 -2.98
CA GLY A 184 -17.88 21.32 -1.57
C GLY A 184 -17.03 20.08 -1.31
N LEU A 185 -16.64 19.32 -2.35
CA LEU A 185 -15.82 18.11 -2.20
C LEU A 185 -14.51 18.35 -1.43
N GLN A 186 -13.91 19.53 -1.60
CA GLN A 186 -12.73 19.96 -0.86
C GLN A 186 -12.94 19.98 0.66
N LYS A 187 -14.10 20.46 1.11
CA LYS A 187 -14.46 20.48 2.54
C LYS A 187 -14.61 19.05 3.04
N GLU A 188 -15.21 18.17 2.26
CA GLU A 188 -15.41 16.78 2.66
C GLU A 188 -14.10 16.00 2.77
N PHE A 189 -13.14 16.22 1.86
CA PHE A 189 -11.79 15.69 1.99
C PHE A 189 -11.11 16.20 3.26
N THR A 190 -11.27 17.49 3.58
CA THR A 190 -10.70 18.09 4.81
C THR A 190 -11.33 17.47 6.06
N ASP A 191 -12.65 17.31 6.08
CA ASP A 191 -13.38 16.71 7.20
C ASP A 191 -12.99 15.24 7.40
N LEU A 192 -12.89 14.47 6.31
CA LEU A 192 -12.43 13.09 6.37
C LEU A 192 -10.97 13.00 6.84
N LEU A 193 -10.08 13.84 6.30
CA LEU A 193 -8.68 13.89 6.72
C LEU A 193 -8.55 14.12 8.23
N ASN A 194 -9.32 15.06 8.78
CA ASN A 194 -9.32 15.35 10.21
C ASN A 194 -9.81 14.15 11.04
N ARG A 195 -10.89 13.47 10.60
CA ARG A 195 -11.38 12.25 11.26
C ARG A 195 -10.33 11.14 11.25
N ILE A 196 -9.77 10.83 10.08
CA ILE A 196 -8.77 9.76 9.91
C ILE A 196 -7.49 10.06 10.69
N LYS A 197 -6.99 11.31 10.67
CA LYS A 197 -5.80 11.70 11.46
C LYS A 197 -6.02 11.52 12.96
N GLY A 198 -7.23 11.77 13.46
CA GLY A 198 -7.58 11.52 14.87
C GLY A 198 -7.43 10.05 15.30
N LEU A 199 -7.48 9.12 14.34
CA LEU A 199 -7.40 7.68 14.57
C LEU A 199 -5.98 7.12 14.46
N GLU A 200 -4.99 7.89 14.01
CA GLU A 200 -3.62 7.41 13.73
C GLU A 200 -2.94 6.79 14.97
N LYS A 201 -3.21 7.32 16.16
CA LYS A 201 -2.64 6.83 17.43
C LYS A 201 -3.46 5.70 18.06
N ASN A 202 -4.57 5.30 17.44
CA ASN A 202 -5.42 4.24 17.97
C ASN A 202 -4.85 2.86 17.58
N ARG A 203 -4.53 2.04 18.59
CA ARG A 203 -3.99 0.68 18.40
C ARG A 203 -4.94 -0.27 17.65
N PHE A 204 -6.25 0.01 17.66
CA PHE A 204 -7.24 -0.80 16.94
C PHE A 204 -7.29 -0.47 15.44
N GLU A 205 -6.70 0.68 15.04
CA GLU A 205 -6.74 1.20 13.68
C GLU A 205 -5.40 0.99 12.94
N THR A 206 -4.37 0.50 13.64
CA THR A 206 -3.01 0.31 13.10
C THR A 206 -3.00 -0.51 11.80
N ARG A 207 -3.91 -1.49 11.68
CA ARG A 207 -4.05 -2.30 10.47
C ARG A 207 -4.32 -1.44 9.23
N ALA A 208 -5.22 -0.46 9.31
CA ALA A 208 -5.61 0.35 8.17
C ALA A 208 -4.45 1.17 7.60
N PHE A 209 -3.64 1.74 8.49
CA PHE A 209 -2.49 2.54 8.12
C PHE A 209 -1.30 1.72 7.61
N ALA A 210 -1.26 0.41 7.91
CA ALA A 210 -0.19 -0.48 7.44
C ALA A 210 -0.37 -0.89 5.96
N TYR A 211 -1.61 -1.04 5.51
CA TYR A 211 -1.91 -1.44 4.14
C TYR A 211 -2.00 -0.25 3.19
N LEU A 212 -2.58 0.87 3.62
CA LEU A 212 -2.87 2.00 2.75
C LEU A 212 -2.45 3.32 3.40
N ASP A 213 -1.61 4.10 2.73
CA ASP A 213 -1.25 5.46 3.17
C ASP A 213 -2.35 6.47 2.81
N VAL A 214 -3.53 6.21 3.37
CA VAL A 214 -4.76 6.96 3.10
C VAL A 214 -4.64 8.41 3.56
N ILE A 215 -3.84 8.67 4.60
CA ILE A 215 -3.58 10.03 5.08
C ILE A 215 -2.83 10.82 4.01
N SER A 216 -1.75 10.27 3.45
CA SER A 216 -0.99 10.97 2.40
C SER A 216 -1.82 11.17 1.14
N TRP A 217 -2.70 10.23 0.80
CA TRP A 217 -3.66 10.39 -0.28
C TRP A 217 -4.67 11.52 0.00
N LEU A 218 -5.31 11.56 1.18
CA LEU A 218 -6.25 12.63 1.55
C LEU A 218 -5.58 14.00 1.59
N GLU A 219 -4.36 14.09 2.10
CA GLU A 219 -3.56 15.33 2.06
C GLU A 219 -3.22 15.76 0.64
N SER A 220 -2.97 14.81 -0.28
CA SER A 220 -2.76 15.12 -1.70
C SER A 220 -3.97 15.85 -2.29
N LYS A 221 -5.18 15.46 -1.89
CA LYS A 221 -6.44 16.09 -2.31
C LYS A 221 -6.64 17.44 -1.64
N VAL A 222 -6.48 17.50 -0.32
CA VAL A 222 -6.67 18.75 0.43
C VAL A 222 -5.68 19.82 0.01
N TYR A 223 -4.41 19.47 -0.19
CA TYR A 223 -3.36 20.43 -0.53
C TYR A 223 -3.09 20.57 -2.02
N HIS A 224 -3.82 19.85 -2.87
CA HIS A 224 -3.65 19.86 -4.34
C HIS A 224 -2.19 19.61 -4.76
N LYS A 225 -1.57 18.61 -4.12
CA LYS A 225 -0.19 18.19 -4.39
C LYS A 225 -0.16 16.72 -4.75
N PRO A 226 0.71 16.27 -5.66
CA PRO A 226 0.95 14.85 -5.87
C PRO A 226 1.32 14.10 -4.57
N MET A 227 0.88 12.85 -4.45
CA MET A 227 1.07 12.05 -3.24
C MET A 227 2.55 11.81 -2.93
N ASP A 228 3.39 11.58 -3.95
CA ASP A 228 4.84 11.46 -3.80
C ASP A 228 5.46 12.69 -3.13
N LYS A 229 5.01 13.90 -3.49
CA LYS A 229 5.45 15.15 -2.85
C LYS A 229 5.00 15.27 -1.40
N ILE A 230 3.77 14.87 -1.08
CA ILE A 230 3.30 14.83 0.31
C ILE A 230 4.20 13.92 1.16
N VAL A 231 4.50 12.72 0.68
CA VAL A 231 5.33 11.76 1.42
C VAL A 231 6.78 12.25 1.53
N GLN A 232 7.35 12.84 0.47
CA GLN A 232 8.68 13.46 0.49
C GLN A 232 8.75 14.60 1.52
N GLU A 233 7.76 15.49 1.55
CA GLU A 233 7.69 16.58 2.53
C GLU A 233 7.64 16.05 3.98
N LYS A 234 6.83 15.02 4.25
CA LYS A 234 6.80 14.35 5.56
C LYS A 234 8.15 13.77 5.95
N TYR A 235 8.81 13.09 5.01
CA TYR A 235 10.14 12.53 5.24
C TYR A 235 11.15 13.64 5.58
N LEU A 236 11.17 14.73 4.81
CA LEU A 236 12.10 15.85 4.99
C LEU A 236 11.88 16.58 6.33
N GLN A 237 10.64 16.70 6.79
CA GLN A 237 10.27 17.35 8.06
C GLN A 237 10.44 16.45 9.29
N SER A 238 10.61 15.14 9.11
CA SER A 238 10.66 14.20 10.23
C SER A 238 11.94 14.35 11.06
N LYS A 239 11.76 14.53 12.38
CA LYS A 239 12.88 14.47 13.35
C LYS A 239 13.57 13.10 13.40
N ARG A 240 12.93 12.03 12.90
CA ARG A 240 13.47 10.65 12.83
C ARG A 240 14.27 10.38 11.55
N ARG A 241 14.46 11.40 10.71
CA ARG A 241 15.31 11.37 9.53
C ARG A 241 16.81 11.42 9.88
N ALA A 242 17.18 12.25 10.87
CA ALA A 242 18.55 12.55 11.26
C ALA A 242 19.21 11.48 12.14
#